data_AF-A0A1F6DYQ5-F1
#
_entry.id   AF-A0A1F6DYQ5-F1
#
_cell.length_a   1.000
_cell.length_b   1.000
_cell.length_c   1.000
_cell.angle_alpha   90.00
_cell.angle_beta   90.00
_cell.angle_gamma   90.00
#
_symmetry.space_group_name_H-M   'P 1'
#
loop_
_entity.id
_entity.type
_entity.pdbx_description
1 polymer ?
#
loop_
_entity_poly.entity_id
_entity_poly.type
_entity_poly.pdbx_seq_one_letter_code
_entity_poly.pdbx_strand_id
1 'polypeptide(L)'
;MNEKFHNSIKKAGEEISLTNAERVQMRRTLHSYMEMKPLRTSASAPVMTFGWLFTMRPVAAVLVLAVFVSSAGVSYASENALPGDVLYPIKIRVNEPVKGALAVSASAKTAWAMDVAGERVKEAATLAAEGRLNTKTQDELQVDFERHARQATVAMEENASSSPEVSGEAAVRFEAQLTEYENVLAQIGAAKDVDVVVLTSSVKSERERVAAVRARAESRIASTGKDQAAAERMGIAARAHLDTSVRLARAVSKSLSASSAELVAAQLEDASSTISAGETFAEREAIPDARGAFRKAISATEKLGVFLQTSSDIHARTGLVVGEPRKSKPGKKNEGRDDSQAVRAAATMNVSATSSTTTPPVETDTNVDVRKRGGDEQGIQQETEDRDEKTLPVSVPVHLGL
;
A
#
# COMPACT_ATOMS: atom_id res chain seq x y z
N MET A 1 26.67 23.25 -19.03
CA MET A 1 27.85 23.65 -18.21
C MET A 1 29.12 23.38 -19.03
N ASN A 2 30.24 24.06 -18.73
CA ASN A 2 31.40 24.12 -19.64
C ASN A 2 32.23 22.83 -19.72
N GLU A 3 32.55 22.39 -20.94
CA GLU A 3 33.50 21.29 -21.21
C GLU A 3 34.87 21.48 -20.55
N LYS A 4 35.31 22.75 -20.44
CA LYS A 4 36.57 23.13 -19.78
C LYS A 4 36.70 22.51 -18.37
N PHE A 5 35.60 22.46 -17.61
CA PHE A 5 35.58 21.85 -16.27
C PHE A 5 35.76 20.32 -16.30
N HIS A 6 35.16 19.65 -17.29
CA HIS A 6 35.28 18.21 -17.46
C HIS A 6 36.72 17.82 -17.83
N ASN A 7 37.37 18.59 -18.72
CA ASN A 7 38.79 18.42 -19.05
C ASN A 7 39.71 18.76 -17.86
N SER A 8 39.38 19.74 -17.01
CA SER A 8 40.13 20.01 -15.78
C SER A 8 40.11 18.82 -14.81
N ILE A 9 38.93 18.23 -14.56
CA ILE A 9 38.81 17.05 -13.67
C ILE A 9 39.56 15.86 -14.26
N LYS A 10 39.41 15.60 -15.57
CA LYS A 10 40.10 14.49 -16.23
C LYS A 10 41.63 14.62 -16.10
N LYS A 11 42.19 15.81 -16.37
CA LYS A 11 43.64 16.06 -16.28
C LYS A 11 44.17 15.93 -14.85
N ALA A 12 43.41 16.37 -13.85
CA ALA A 12 43.77 16.17 -12.44
C ALA A 12 43.77 14.67 -12.04
N GLY A 13 42.86 13.86 -12.61
CA GLY A 13 42.84 12.41 -12.42
C GLY A 13 43.98 11.66 -13.13
N GLU A 14 44.56 12.26 -14.17
CA GLU A 14 45.73 11.73 -14.89
C GLU A 14 47.05 12.12 -14.21
N GLU A 15 47.12 13.32 -13.60
CA GLU A 15 48.29 13.78 -12.83
C GLU A 15 48.41 13.12 -11.44
N ILE A 16 47.30 12.87 -10.73
CA ILE A 16 47.32 12.20 -9.41
C ILE A 16 47.29 10.67 -9.58
N SER A 17 48.37 10.13 -10.15
CA SER A 17 48.67 8.70 -10.10
C SER A 17 49.88 8.43 -9.23
N LEU A 18 49.73 7.56 -8.24
CA LEU A 18 50.82 7.14 -7.35
C LEU A 18 51.94 6.48 -8.16
N THR A 19 53.14 7.03 -8.09
CA THR A 19 54.32 6.44 -8.74
C THR A 19 54.58 5.04 -8.19
N ASN A 20 55.29 4.21 -8.95
CA ASN A 20 55.66 2.88 -8.48
C ASN A 20 56.53 2.92 -7.21
N ALA A 21 57.30 3.99 -7.00
CA ALA A 21 58.07 4.21 -5.78
C ALA A 21 57.14 4.45 -4.57
N GLU A 22 56.19 5.38 -4.66
CA GLU A 22 55.24 5.68 -3.59
C GLU A 22 54.33 4.47 -3.28
N ARG A 23 53.86 3.76 -4.33
CA ARG A 23 53.06 2.54 -4.18
C ARG A 23 53.84 1.43 -3.46
N VAL A 24 55.13 1.27 -3.74
CA VAL A 24 56.01 0.34 -3.01
C VAL A 24 56.25 0.80 -1.58
N GLN A 25 56.49 2.10 -1.35
CA GLN A 25 56.72 2.66 -0.02
C GLN A 25 55.48 2.52 0.88
N MET A 26 54.28 2.88 0.39
CA MET A 26 53.03 2.65 1.12
C MET A 26 52.81 1.16 1.42
N ARG A 27 53.06 0.26 0.46
CA ARG A 27 52.93 -1.19 0.68
C ARG A 27 53.89 -1.68 1.77
N ARG A 28 55.10 -1.12 1.85
CA ARG A 28 56.10 -1.43 2.89
C ARG A 28 55.68 -0.91 4.26
N THR A 29 55.14 0.32 4.33
CA THR A 29 54.57 0.89 5.57
C THR A 29 53.38 0.07 6.08
N LEU A 30 52.47 -0.33 5.19
CA LEU A 30 51.34 -1.19 5.54
C LEU A 30 51.79 -2.57 6.03
N HIS A 31 52.78 -3.20 5.38
CA HIS A 31 53.33 -4.49 5.82
C HIS A 31 53.92 -4.40 7.23
N SER A 32 54.73 -3.37 7.50
CA SER A 32 55.30 -3.11 8.82
C SER A 32 54.23 -2.85 9.89
N TYR A 33 53.15 -2.13 9.55
CA TYR A 33 52.03 -1.92 10.47
C TYR A 33 51.25 -3.23 10.77
N MET A 34 51.09 -4.09 9.75
CA MET A 34 50.46 -5.41 9.91
C MET A 34 51.33 -6.39 10.71
N GLU A 35 52.66 -6.33 10.56
CA GLU A 35 53.62 -7.07 11.40
C GLU A 35 53.59 -6.62 12.87
N MET A 36 53.42 -5.32 13.13
CA MET A 36 53.28 -4.79 14.49
C MET A 36 51.90 -5.05 15.13
N LYS A 37 50.87 -5.30 14.32
CA LYS A 37 49.50 -5.61 14.80
C LYS A 37 48.88 -6.79 14.01
N PRO A 38 49.41 -8.02 14.18
CA PRO A 38 48.79 -9.20 13.61
C PRO A 38 47.37 -9.36 14.20
N LEU A 39 46.36 -9.40 13.33
CA LEU A 39 44.98 -9.63 13.76
C LEU A 39 44.87 -11.02 14.38
N ARG A 40 44.38 -11.09 15.63
CA ARG A 40 44.01 -12.36 16.26
C ARG A 40 42.96 -13.04 15.37
N THR A 41 43.18 -14.31 15.05
CA THR A 41 42.39 -15.08 14.09
C THR A 41 40.96 -15.31 14.60
N SER A 42 40.07 -14.35 14.31
CA SER A 42 38.64 -14.62 14.27
C SER A 42 38.34 -15.46 13.03
N ALA A 43 37.52 -16.50 13.17
CA ALA A 43 37.20 -17.39 12.05
C ALA A 43 36.46 -16.62 10.96
N SER A 44 37.01 -16.63 9.74
CA SER A 44 36.40 -15.91 8.61
C SER A 44 35.11 -16.61 8.18
N ALA A 45 33.97 -16.03 8.50
CA ALA A 45 32.68 -16.47 7.97
C ALA A 45 32.69 -16.31 6.44
N PRO A 46 32.25 -17.31 5.66
CA PRO A 46 32.34 -17.26 4.21
C PRO A 46 31.42 -16.18 3.63
N VAL A 47 32.00 -15.06 3.22
CA VAL A 47 31.29 -13.98 2.52
C VAL A 47 30.88 -14.50 1.15
N MET A 48 29.61 -14.90 1.01
CA MET A 48 29.07 -15.51 -0.20
C MET A 48 28.91 -14.45 -1.31
N THR A 49 29.98 -14.22 -2.07
CA THR A 49 29.99 -13.22 -3.14
C THR A 49 29.19 -13.68 -4.37
N PHE A 50 28.52 -12.73 -5.00
CA PHE A 50 27.60 -12.97 -6.13
C PHE A 50 28.26 -13.64 -7.35
N GLY A 51 29.60 -13.61 -7.44
CA GLY A 51 30.39 -14.25 -8.50
C GLY A 51 30.25 -15.77 -8.57
N TRP A 52 29.91 -16.46 -7.47
CA TRP A 52 29.75 -17.93 -7.47
C TRP A 52 28.68 -18.43 -8.45
N LEU A 53 27.64 -17.62 -8.71
CA LEU A 53 26.59 -17.91 -9.67
C LEU A 53 27.11 -17.98 -11.12
N PHE A 54 28.17 -17.24 -11.44
CA PHE A 54 28.73 -17.13 -12.80
C PHE A 54 29.83 -18.17 -13.10
N THR A 55 30.34 -18.88 -12.09
CA THR A 55 31.28 -20.00 -12.26
C THR A 55 30.57 -21.34 -12.56
N MET A 56 29.23 -21.36 -12.49
CA MET A 56 28.43 -22.54 -12.82
C MET A 56 28.55 -22.88 -14.30
N ARG A 57 28.86 -24.15 -14.62
CA ARG A 57 28.77 -24.67 -16.00
C ARG A 57 27.39 -24.36 -16.59
N PRO A 58 27.25 -24.12 -17.92
CA PRO A 58 25.97 -23.70 -18.51
C PRO A 58 24.82 -24.66 -18.20
N VAL A 59 25.08 -25.97 -18.07
CA VAL A 59 24.08 -26.96 -17.63
C VAL A 59 23.57 -26.70 -16.21
N ALA A 60 24.45 -26.32 -15.27
CA ALA A 60 24.07 -25.99 -13.90
C ALA A 60 23.35 -24.64 -13.83
N ALA A 61 23.76 -23.64 -14.62
CA ALA A 61 23.03 -22.38 -14.75
C ALA A 61 21.63 -22.59 -15.36
N VAL A 62 21.50 -23.44 -16.38
CA VAL A 62 20.21 -23.84 -16.98
C VAL A 62 19.36 -24.67 -16.01
N LEU A 63 19.94 -25.55 -15.19
CA LEU A 63 19.20 -26.28 -14.16
C LEU A 63 18.71 -25.36 -13.04
N VAL A 64 19.53 -24.41 -12.57
CA VAL A 64 19.09 -23.38 -11.61
C VAL A 64 17.99 -22.52 -12.23
N LEU A 65 18.15 -22.07 -13.49
CA LEU A 65 17.12 -21.30 -14.19
C LEU A 65 15.84 -22.12 -14.41
N ALA A 66 15.94 -23.41 -14.73
CA ALA A 66 14.79 -24.30 -14.87
C ALA A 66 14.08 -24.54 -13.54
N VAL A 67 14.81 -24.64 -12.42
CA VAL A 67 14.24 -24.66 -11.07
C VAL A 67 13.55 -23.32 -10.77
N PHE A 68 14.14 -22.17 -11.09
CA PHE A 68 13.49 -20.87 -10.88
C PHE A 68 12.29 -20.59 -11.79
N VAL A 69 12.30 -21.04 -13.04
CA VAL A 69 11.20 -20.87 -14.00
C VAL A 69 10.05 -21.84 -13.68
N SER A 70 10.36 -23.09 -13.32
CA SER A 70 9.34 -24.01 -12.80
C SER A 70 8.82 -23.56 -11.42
N SER A 71 9.67 -23.03 -10.53
CA SER A 71 9.21 -22.46 -9.26
C SER A 71 8.37 -21.21 -9.45
N ALA A 72 8.58 -20.40 -10.49
CA ALA A 72 7.68 -19.28 -10.79
C ALA A 72 6.25 -19.78 -11.10
N GLY A 73 6.13 -20.87 -11.88
CA GLY A 73 4.86 -21.54 -12.13
C GLY A 73 4.25 -22.18 -10.86
N VAL A 74 5.08 -22.86 -10.05
CA VAL A 74 4.64 -23.52 -8.81
C VAL A 74 4.25 -22.51 -7.73
N SER A 75 4.98 -21.40 -7.56
CA SER A 75 4.63 -20.32 -6.64
C SER A 75 3.41 -19.53 -7.10
N TYR A 76 3.18 -19.39 -8.41
CA TYR A 76 1.91 -18.82 -8.90
C TYR A 76 0.74 -19.78 -8.62
N ALA A 77 0.91 -21.07 -8.88
CA ALA A 77 -0.11 -22.09 -8.60
C ALA A 77 -0.37 -22.31 -7.10
N SER A 78 0.62 -22.10 -6.23
CA SER A 78 0.45 -22.23 -4.77
C SER A 78 -0.34 -21.08 -4.14
N GLU A 79 -0.47 -19.93 -4.83
CA GLU A 79 -1.23 -18.79 -4.31
C GLU A 79 -2.71 -19.15 -4.07
N ASN A 80 -3.30 -19.92 -4.98
CA ASN A 80 -4.70 -20.39 -4.91
C ASN A 80 -4.83 -21.80 -4.29
N ALA A 81 -3.81 -22.27 -3.58
CA ALA A 81 -3.86 -23.50 -2.80
C ALA A 81 -4.51 -23.25 -1.43
N LEU A 82 -5.37 -24.18 -1.01
CA LEU A 82 -6.04 -24.20 0.29
C LEU A 82 -5.41 -25.27 1.21
N PRO A 83 -5.62 -25.23 2.53
CA PRO A 83 -5.24 -26.31 3.42
C PRO A 83 -5.63 -27.72 2.91
N GLY A 84 -4.64 -28.62 2.93
CA GLY A 84 -4.75 -29.97 2.37
C GLY A 84 -4.34 -30.11 0.91
N ASP A 85 -4.23 -29.01 0.15
CA ASP A 85 -3.71 -29.06 -1.23
C ASP A 85 -2.17 -29.20 -1.24
N VAL A 86 -1.65 -29.94 -2.22
CA VAL A 86 -0.22 -30.30 -2.34
C VAL A 86 0.73 -29.09 -2.30
N LEU A 87 0.29 -27.93 -2.81
CA LEU A 87 1.11 -26.71 -2.90
C LEU A 87 0.89 -25.73 -1.73
N TYR A 88 -0.06 -25.96 -0.83
CA TYR A 88 -0.30 -25.08 0.32
C TYR A 88 0.93 -24.90 1.25
N PRO A 89 1.79 -25.93 1.47
CA PRO A 89 3.05 -25.73 2.19
C PRO A 89 4.01 -24.72 1.52
N ILE A 90 3.93 -24.52 0.19
CA ILE A 90 4.73 -23.51 -0.51
C ILE A 90 4.15 -22.11 -0.29
N LYS A 91 2.82 -21.96 -0.25
CA LYS A 91 2.14 -20.69 0.07
C LYS A 91 2.63 -20.14 1.41
N ILE A 92 2.45 -20.92 2.48
CA ILE A 92 2.68 -20.48 3.86
C ILE A 92 4.16 -20.49 4.29
N ARG A 93 5.03 -21.29 3.65
CA ARG A 93 6.47 -21.39 4.01
C ARG A 93 7.41 -20.65 3.07
N VAL A 94 6.95 -20.25 1.87
CA VAL A 94 7.78 -19.59 0.87
C VAL A 94 7.15 -18.29 0.38
N ASN A 95 5.95 -18.32 -0.23
CA ASN A 95 5.34 -17.12 -0.81
C ASN A 95 5.04 -16.05 0.26
N GLU A 96 4.28 -16.39 1.31
CA GLU A 96 3.85 -15.45 2.34
C GLU A 96 5.05 -14.87 3.13
N PRO A 97 6.05 -15.65 3.59
CA PRO A 97 7.24 -15.10 4.25
C PRO A 97 8.10 -14.22 3.34
N VAL A 98 8.22 -14.53 2.04
CA VAL A 98 8.95 -13.66 1.10
C VAL A 98 8.22 -12.33 0.90
N LYS A 99 6.89 -12.34 0.76
CA LYS A 99 6.09 -11.10 0.73
C LYS A 99 6.26 -10.29 2.02
N GLY A 100 6.24 -10.94 3.18
CA GLY A 100 6.44 -10.29 4.48
C GLY A 100 7.85 -9.73 4.68
N ALA A 101 8.87 -10.38 4.14
CA ALA A 101 10.25 -9.88 4.16
C ALA A 101 10.45 -8.66 3.24
N LEU A 102 9.69 -8.57 2.14
CA LEU A 102 9.68 -7.42 1.23
C LEU A 102 8.82 -6.25 1.74
N ALA A 103 7.94 -6.48 2.72
CA ALA A 103 7.21 -5.44 3.42
C ALA A 103 8.13 -4.66 4.38
N VAL A 104 8.94 -3.73 3.86
CA VAL A 104 9.96 -3.02 4.67
C VAL A 104 9.35 -1.97 5.61
N SER A 105 8.41 -1.15 5.13
CA SER A 105 7.83 -0.04 5.90
C SER A 105 6.74 -0.49 6.89
N ALA A 106 6.49 0.29 7.95
CA ALA A 106 5.46 -0.04 8.94
C ALA A 106 4.05 -0.17 8.33
N SER A 107 3.71 0.71 7.38
CA SER A 107 2.45 0.63 6.62
C SER A 107 2.39 -0.63 5.74
N ALA A 108 3.49 -1.00 5.06
CA ALA A 108 3.53 -2.24 4.27
C ALA A 108 3.41 -3.51 5.14
N LYS A 109 4.01 -3.52 6.34
CA LYS A 109 3.87 -4.62 7.31
C LYS A 109 2.45 -4.75 7.84
N THR A 110 1.81 -3.61 8.11
CA THR A 110 0.40 -3.57 8.51
C THR A 110 -0.49 -4.13 7.41
N ALA A 111 -0.30 -3.68 6.16
CA ALA A 111 -1.02 -4.18 5.00
C ALA A 111 -0.81 -5.68 4.78
N TRP A 112 0.43 -6.18 4.77
CA TRP A 112 0.72 -7.61 4.66
C TRP A 112 0.05 -8.45 5.76
N ALA A 113 0.01 -7.94 7.00
CA ALA A 113 -0.67 -8.62 8.10
C ALA A 113 -2.20 -8.60 7.95
N MET A 114 -2.80 -7.53 7.40
CA MET A 114 -4.21 -7.51 7.01
C MET A 114 -4.50 -8.52 5.89
N ASP A 115 -3.66 -8.53 4.84
CA ASP A 115 -3.84 -9.36 3.66
C ASP A 115 -3.77 -10.86 4.02
N VAL A 116 -2.77 -11.29 4.81
CA VAL A 116 -2.67 -12.70 5.26
C VAL A 116 -3.79 -13.07 6.23
N ALA A 117 -4.25 -12.14 7.10
CA ALA A 117 -5.42 -12.40 7.93
C ALA A 117 -6.69 -12.60 7.07
N GLY A 118 -6.95 -11.71 6.11
CA GLY A 118 -8.07 -11.83 5.18
C GLY A 118 -8.02 -13.11 4.34
N GLU A 119 -6.83 -13.48 3.85
CA GLU A 119 -6.62 -14.71 3.08
C GLU A 119 -6.97 -15.97 3.88
N ARG A 120 -6.65 -16.04 5.18
CA ARG A 120 -7.04 -17.17 6.04
C ARG A 120 -8.55 -17.33 6.19
N VAL A 121 -9.29 -16.21 6.21
CA VAL A 121 -10.76 -16.26 6.24
C VAL A 121 -11.34 -16.62 4.86
N LYS A 122 -10.71 -16.13 3.78
CA LYS A 122 -11.04 -16.52 2.39
C LYS A 122 -10.79 -18.03 2.16
N GLU A 123 -9.73 -18.58 2.72
CA GLU A 123 -9.40 -20.01 2.68
C GLU A 123 -10.46 -20.84 3.40
N ALA A 124 -10.90 -20.41 4.60
CA ALA A 124 -11.99 -21.06 5.32
C ALA A 124 -13.32 -21.00 4.54
N ALA A 125 -13.68 -19.83 4.01
CA ALA A 125 -14.87 -19.63 3.18
C ALA A 125 -14.86 -20.55 1.95
N THR A 126 -13.72 -20.66 1.26
CA THR A 126 -13.59 -21.50 0.05
C THR A 126 -13.63 -22.99 0.39
N LEU A 127 -12.98 -23.42 1.48
CA LEU A 127 -13.09 -24.80 1.98
C LEU A 127 -14.51 -25.15 2.42
N ALA A 128 -15.27 -24.22 3.01
CA ALA A 128 -16.67 -24.44 3.37
C ALA A 128 -17.56 -24.57 2.12
N ALA A 129 -17.32 -23.73 1.09
CA ALA A 129 -18.00 -23.86 -0.20
C ALA A 129 -17.69 -25.19 -0.91
N GLU A 130 -16.46 -25.72 -0.76
CA GLU A 130 -16.04 -27.05 -1.23
C GLU A 130 -16.55 -28.22 -0.38
N GLY A 131 -17.12 -27.99 0.81
CA GLY A 131 -17.46 -29.06 1.76
C GLY A 131 -16.23 -29.78 2.36
N ARG A 132 -15.07 -29.13 2.34
CA ARG A 132 -13.78 -29.62 2.85
C ARG A 132 -13.36 -29.02 4.19
N LEU A 133 -14.01 -27.94 4.63
CA LEU A 133 -13.74 -27.35 5.94
C LEU A 133 -14.15 -28.35 7.03
N ASN A 134 -13.18 -28.68 7.87
CA ASN A 134 -13.31 -29.57 9.02
C ASN A 134 -12.78 -28.83 10.26
N THR A 135 -13.21 -29.25 11.45
CA THR A 135 -12.87 -28.58 12.72
C THR A 135 -11.38 -28.30 12.88
N LYS A 136 -10.52 -29.30 12.65
CA LYS A 136 -9.06 -29.13 12.76
C LYS A 136 -8.53 -28.04 11.82
N THR A 137 -8.95 -28.04 10.56
CA THR A 137 -8.53 -27.02 9.59
C THR A 137 -9.13 -25.65 9.90
N GLN A 138 -10.33 -25.59 10.46
CA GLN A 138 -10.94 -24.36 10.95
C GLN A 138 -10.17 -23.76 12.14
N ASP A 139 -9.76 -24.59 13.11
CA ASP A 139 -8.92 -24.19 14.24
C ASP A 139 -7.55 -23.69 13.76
N GLU A 140 -6.91 -24.41 12.83
CA GLU A 140 -5.63 -24.02 12.22
C GLU A 140 -5.74 -22.64 11.51
N LEU A 141 -6.80 -22.44 10.71
CA LEU A 141 -7.04 -21.16 10.03
C LEU A 141 -7.42 -20.03 10.98
N GLN A 142 -8.18 -20.30 12.04
CA GLN A 142 -8.54 -19.30 13.06
C GLN A 142 -7.30 -18.82 13.83
N VAL A 143 -6.44 -19.73 14.29
CA VAL A 143 -5.21 -19.36 15.02
C VAL A 143 -4.27 -18.53 14.13
N ASP A 144 -4.17 -18.88 12.85
CA ASP A 144 -3.40 -18.11 11.87
C ASP A 144 -4.02 -16.73 11.57
N PHE A 145 -5.34 -16.66 11.36
CA PHE A 145 -6.10 -15.41 11.20
C PHE A 145 -5.85 -14.49 12.39
N GLU A 146 -6.14 -14.94 13.61
CA GLU A 146 -6.04 -14.11 14.80
C GLU A 146 -4.60 -13.65 15.08
N ARG A 147 -3.59 -14.46 14.72
CA ARG A 147 -2.17 -14.06 14.82
C ARG A 147 -1.89 -12.85 13.93
N HIS A 148 -2.21 -12.93 12.64
CA HIS A 148 -1.92 -11.87 11.68
C HIS A 148 -2.82 -10.64 11.88
N ALA A 149 -4.07 -10.85 12.24
CA ALA A 149 -5.00 -9.78 12.55
C ALA A 149 -4.56 -8.99 13.79
N ARG A 150 -4.15 -9.66 14.87
CA ARG A 150 -3.55 -8.99 16.04
C ARG A 150 -2.27 -8.23 15.69
N GLN A 151 -1.41 -8.76 14.81
CA GLN A 151 -0.22 -8.04 14.32
C GLN A 151 -0.60 -6.75 13.57
N ALA A 152 -1.59 -6.80 12.67
CA ALA A 152 -2.10 -5.63 11.97
C ALA A 152 -2.66 -4.59 12.94
N THR A 153 -3.55 -5.00 13.85
CA THR A 153 -4.22 -4.10 14.80
C THR A 153 -3.24 -3.47 15.79
N VAL A 154 -2.25 -4.21 16.32
CA VAL A 154 -1.20 -3.63 17.18
C VAL A 154 -0.36 -2.61 16.41
N ALA A 155 0.05 -2.91 15.17
CA ALA A 155 0.76 -1.96 14.34
C ALA A 155 -0.07 -0.70 14.03
N MET A 156 -1.40 -0.82 13.89
CA MET A 156 -2.30 0.35 13.79
C MET A 156 -2.37 1.13 15.12
N GLU A 157 -2.43 0.47 16.27
CA GLU A 157 -2.47 1.11 17.60
C GLU A 157 -1.17 1.88 17.91
N GLU A 158 -0.01 1.32 17.56
CA GLU A 158 1.30 2.00 17.63
C GLU A 158 1.34 3.23 16.71
N ASN A 159 1.03 3.05 15.42
CA ASN A 159 1.05 4.13 14.43
C ASN A 159 -0.03 5.20 14.70
N ALA A 160 -1.09 4.90 15.46
CA ALA A 160 -2.12 5.88 15.80
C ALA A 160 -1.56 7.09 16.58
N SER A 161 -0.45 6.95 17.28
CA SER A 161 0.11 8.05 18.09
C SER A 161 1.02 9.00 17.30
N SER A 162 1.71 8.52 16.27
CA SER A 162 2.60 9.33 15.41
C SER A 162 1.95 9.75 14.09
N SER A 163 1.17 8.84 13.52
CA SER A 163 0.60 8.91 12.17
C SER A 163 -0.89 8.49 12.19
N PRO A 164 -1.76 9.14 12.99
CA PRO A 164 -3.18 8.80 13.10
C PRO A 164 -3.92 8.84 11.75
N GLU A 165 -3.46 9.65 10.80
CA GLU A 165 -3.95 9.69 9.41
C GLU A 165 -3.69 8.37 8.67
N VAL A 166 -2.54 7.71 8.90
CA VAL A 166 -2.19 6.40 8.32
C VAL A 166 -2.94 5.27 9.03
N SER A 167 -2.96 5.31 10.36
CA SER A 167 -3.65 4.32 11.19
C SER A 167 -5.16 4.32 10.95
N GLY A 168 -5.78 5.50 10.86
CA GLY A 168 -7.20 5.66 10.57
C GLY A 168 -7.61 5.11 9.21
N GLU A 169 -6.84 5.40 8.15
CA GLU A 169 -7.06 4.81 6.82
C GLU A 169 -6.96 3.27 6.83
N ALA A 170 -5.89 2.74 7.42
CA ALA A 170 -5.67 1.29 7.51
C ALA A 170 -6.78 0.59 8.32
N ALA A 171 -7.23 1.19 9.42
CA ALA A 171 -8.32 0.67 10.23
C ALA A 171 -9.69 0.76 9.53
N VAL A 172 -9.97 1.82 8.76
CA VAL A 172 -11.17 1.90 7.89
C VAL A 172 -11.21 0.74 6.89
N ARG A 173 -10.07 0.45 6.26
CA ARG A 173 -9.94 -0.65 5.31
C ARG A 173 -10.11 -2.01 5.99
N PHE A 174 -9.40 -2.27 7.08
CA PHE A 174 -9.46 -3.58 7.74
C PHE A 174 -10.82 -3.84 8.38
N GLU A 175 -11.47 -2.82 8.98
CA GLU A 175 -12.87 -2.93 9.43
C GLU A 175 -13.81 -3.27 8.26
N ALA A 176 -13.56 -2.70 7.07
CA ALA A 176 -14.34 -2.98 5.87
C ALA A 176 -14.12 -4.41 5.34
N GLN A 177 -12.86 -4.87 5.27
CA GLN A 177 -12.51 -6.24 4.89
C GLN A 177 -13.16 -7.27 5.83
N LEU A 178 -12.97 -7.13 7.15
CA LEU A 178 -13.54 -8.02 8.16
C LEU A 178 -15.08 -8.04 8.12
N THR A 179 -15.73 -6.90 7.86
CA THR A 179 -17.19 -6.84 7.67
C THR A 179 -17.66 -7.70 6.50
N GLU A 180 -16.92 -7.73 5.38
CA GLU A 180 -17.32 -8.55 4.23
C GLU A 180 -16.98 -10.03 4.43
N TYR A 181 -15.88 -10.34 5.10
CA TYR A 181 -15.59 -11.71 5.53
C TYR A 181 -16.68 -12.26 6.48
N GLU A 182 -17.22 -11.47 7.41
CA GLU A 182 -18.41 -11.82 8.19
C GLU A 182 -19.64 -12.09 7.29
N ASN A 183 -19.90 -11.26 6.29
CA ASN A 183 -21.01 -11.45 5.34
C ASN A 183 -20.84 -12.77 4.53
N VAL A 184 -19.65 -13.02 4.01
CA VAL A 184 -19.35 -14.16 3.13
C VAL A 184 -19.35 -15.48 3.90
N LEU A 185 -18.74 -15.54 5.10
CA LEU A 185 -18.83 -16.72 5.98
C LEU A 185 -20.30 -17.04 6.30
N ALA A 186 -21.10 -16.04 6.68
CA ALA A 186 -22.51 -16.25 7.02
C ALA A 186 -23.34 -16.75 5.82
N GLN A 187 -23.08 -16.25 4.59
CA GLN A 187 -23.72 -16.77 3.38
C GLN A 187 -23.37 -18.24 3.12
N ILE A 188 -22.08 -18.61 3.22
CA ILE A 188 -21.60 -19.94 2.87
C ILE A 188 -22.01 -20.98 3.92
N GLY A 189 -21.89 -20.65 5.21
CA GLY A 189 -22.35 -21.51 6.30
C GLY A 189 -23.83 -21.86 6.17
N ALA A 190 -24.67 -20.87 5.89
CA ALA A 190 -26.10 -21.07 5.64
C ALA A 190 -26.42 -21.83 4.33
N ALA A 191 -25.60 -21.65 3.28
CA ALA A 191 -25.80 -22.31 1.99
C ALA A 191 -25.23 -23.75 1.92
N LYS A 192 -24.44 -24.17 2.91
CA LYS A 192 -23.74 -25.47 2.94
C LYS A 192 -23.99 -26.30 4.21
N ASP A 193 -24.68 -25.74 5.21
CA ASP A 193 -24.88 -26.32 6.54
C ASP A 193 -23.54 -26.64 7.25
N VAL A 194 -22.63 -25.65 7.24
CA VAL A 194 -21.27 -25.75 7.81
C VAL A 194 -21.11 -24.78 8.98
N ASP A 195 -20.69 -25.28 10.14
CA ASP A 195 -20.44 -24.48 11.34
C ASP A 195 -19.17 -23.63 11.20
N VAL A 196 -19.36 -22.38 10.77
CA VAL A 196 -18.33 -21.32 10.76
C VAL A 196 -18.45 -20.36 11.95
N VAL A 197 -19.23 -20.69 12.99
CA VAL A 197 -19.61 -19.75 14.07
C VAL A 197 -18.40 -19.29 14.89
N VAL A 198 -17.46 -20.19 15.19
CA VAL A 198 -16.26 -19.86 15.98
C VAL A 198 -15.36 -18.87 15.23
N LEU A 199 -15.03 -19.16 13.98
CA LEU A 199 -14.23 -18.26 13.13
C LEU A 199 -14.93 -16.91 12.91
N THR A 200 -16.24 -16.92 12.62
CA THR A 200 -17.04 -15.70 12.46
C THR A 200 -17.00 -14.85 13.74
N SER A 201 -16.99 -15.49 14.92
CA SER A 201 -16.89 -14.80 16.21
C SER A 201 -15.51 -14.15 16.42
N SER A 202 -14.41 -14.81 16.03
CA SER A 202 -13.06 -14.22 16.08
C SER A 202 -12.91 -13.06 15.08
N VAL A 203 -13.44 -13.19 13.85
CA VAL A 203 -13.45 -12.09 12.85
C VAL A 203 -14.21 -10.88 13.38
N LYS A 204 -15.40 -11.10 13.96
CA LYS A 204 -16.24 -10.07 14.57
C LYS A 204 -15.55 -9.37 15.75
N SER A 205 -14.93 -10.15 16.65
CA SER A 205 -14.19 -9.65 17.81
C SER A 205 -13.04 -8.72 17.38
N GLU A 206 -12.30 -9.13 16.35
CA GLU A 206 -11.21 -8.31 15.83
C GLU A 206 -11.72 -7.07 15.09
N ARG A 207 -12.82 -7.15 14.32
CA ARG A 207 -13.46 -5.97 13.70
C ARG A 207 -13.83 -4.93 14.76
N GLU A 208 -14.30 -5.36 15.93
CA GLU A 208 -14.62 -4.47 17.05
C GLU A 208 -13.37 -3.86 17.70
N ARG A 209 -12.25 -4.59 17.77
CA ARG A 209 -10.94 -4.01 18.13
C ARG A 209 -10.47 -2.97 17.11
N VAL A 210 -10.50 -3.29 15.82
CA VAL A 210 -10.08 -2.39 14.72
C VAL A 210 -10.93 -1.12 14.69
N ALA A 211 -12.25 -1.22 14.89
CA ALA A 211 -13.14 -0.06 15.00
C ALA A 211 -12.77 0.85 16.18
N ALA A 212 -12.30 0.29 17.30
CA ALA A 212 -11.77 1.08 18.42
C ALA A 212 -10.43 1.76 18.08
N VAL A 213 -9.55 1.14 17.28
CA VAL A 213 -8.34 1.80 16.77
C VAL A 213 -8.71 2.97 15.85
N ARG A 214 -9.65 2.76 14.92
CA ARG A 214 -10.16 3.82 14.04
C ARG A 214 -10.72 4.99 14.85
N ALA A 215 -11.55 4.74 15.87
CA ALA A 215 -12.11 5.81 16.70
C ALA A 215 -11.03 6.63 17.43
N ARG A 216 -9.97 5.97 17.94
CA ARG A 216 -8.81 6.66 18.55
C ARG A 216 -8.02 7.48 17.52
N ALA A 217 -7.83 6.95 16.31
CA ALA A 217 -7.18 7.66 15.22
C ALA A 217 -8.00 8.87 14.74
N GLU A 218 -9.32 8.71 14.54
CA GLU A 218 -10.26 9.79 14.18
C GLU A 218 -10.27 10.93 15.20
N SER A 219 -10.20 10.59 16.50
CA SER A 219 -10.07 11.54 17.61
C SER A 219 -8.70 12.24 17.63
N ARG A 220 -7.59 11.50 17.44
CA ARG A 220 -6.25 12.08 17.36
C ARG A 220 -6.04 12.98 16.14
N ILE A 221 -6.66 12.68 15.00
CA ILE A 221 -6.64 13.57 13.82
C ILE A 221 -7.19 14.95 14.23
N ALA A 222 -8.40 14.97 14.79
CA ALA A 222 -9.09 16.19 15.24
C ALA A 222 -8.32 16.93 16.35
N SER A 223 -7.66 16.20 17.27
CA SER A 223 -6.88 16.81 18.35
C SER A 223 -5.46 17.26 17.94
N THR A 224 -5.03 17.01 16.71
CA THR A 224 -3.68 17.38 16.21
C THR A 224 -3.70 18.29 14.99
N GLY A 225 -4.89 18.73 14.55
CA GLY A 225 -5.04 19.58 13.35
C GLY A 225 -4.68 18.87 12.05
N LYS A 226 -4.61 17.53 12.05
CA LYS A 226 -4.23 16.73 10.88
C LYS A 226 -5.39 16.45 9.91
N ASP A 227 -6.58 17.02 10.13
CA ASP A 227 -7.79 16.73 9.34
C ASP A 227 -7.58 16.92 7.84
N GLN A 228 -6.85 17.96 7.41
CA GLN A 228 -6.53 18.18 5.99
C GLN A 228 -5.73 17.03 5.40
N ALA A 229 -4.58 16.70 6.02
CA ALA A 229 -3.71 15.60 5.57
C ALA A 229 -4.43 14.23 5.63
N ALA A 230 -5.34 14.04 6.58
CA ALA A 230 -6.18 12.85 6.66
C ALA A 230 -7.25 12.79 5.55
N ALA A 231 -7.88 13.92 5.22
CA ALA A 231 -8.86 14.00 4.13
C ALA A 231 -8.18 13.79 2.76
N GLU A 232 -7.04 14.45 2.50
CA GLU A 232 -6.24 14.26 1.28
C GLU A 232 -5.80 12.79 1.11
N ARG A 233 -5.23 12.19 2.17
CA ARG A 233 -4.86 10.77 2.21
C ARG A 233 -6.04 9.86 1.91
N MET A 234 -7.18 10.07 2.58
CA MET A 234 -8.38 9.25 2.35
C MET A 234 -8.96 9.47 0.95
N GLY A 235 -8.87 10.68 0.37
CA GLY A 235 -9.28 10.94 -1.01
C GLY A 235 -8.43 10.17 -2.03
N ILE A 236 -7.10 10.19 -1.86
CA ILE A 236 -6.17 9.40 -2.69
C ILE A 236 -6.47 7.90 -2.58
N ALA A 237 -6.62 7.40 -1.35
CA ALA A 237 -6.96 6.00 -1.10
C ALA A 237 -8.31 5.62 -1.74
N ALA A 238 -9.36 6.42 -1.55
CA ALA A 238 -10.69 6.15 -2.09
C ALA A 238 -10.68 6.01 -3.63
N ARG A 239 -9.95 6.87 -4.35
CA ARG A 239 -9.76 6.75 -5.81
C ARG A 239 -9.04 5.45 -6.17
N ALA A 240 -7.97 5.10 -5.47
CA ALA A 240 -7.19 3.89 -5.74
C ALA A 240 -7.97 2.58 -5.47
N HIS A 241 -8.81 2.56 -4.42
CA HIS A 241 -9.71 1.45 -4.15
C HIS A 241 -10.85 1.37 -5.18
N LEU A 242 -11.44 2.49 -5.59
CA LEU A 242 -12.44 2.50 -6.67
C LEU A 242 -11.87 1.93 -7.97
N ASP A 243 -10.73 2.45 -8.45
CA ASP A 243 -10.04 1.98 -9.66
C ASP A 243 -9.67 0.49 -9.59
N THR A 244 -9.22 0.02 -8.43
CA THR A 244 -8.94 -1.40 -8.19
C THR A 244 -10.20 -2.27 -8.26
N SER A 245 -11.29 -1.84 -7.61
CA SER A 245 -12.58 -2.55 -7.66
C SER A 245 -13.22 -2.51 -9.06
N VAL A 246 -13.04 -1.43 -9.83
CA VAL A 246 -13.43 -1.33 -11.24
C VAL A 246 -12.65 -2.32 -12.12
N ARG A 247 -11.31 -2.43 -11.95
CA ARG A 247 -10.51 -3.45 -12.66
C ARG A 247 -10.98 -4.86 -12.34
N LEU A 248 -11.17 -5.15 -11.05
CA LEU A 248 -11.57 -6.46 -10.56
C LEU A 248 -12.96 -6.85 -11.07
N ALA A 249 -13.95 -5.94 -10.99
CA ALA A 249 -15.29 -6.15 -11.52
C ALA A 249 -15.29 -6.48 -13.02
N ARG A 250 -14.42 -5.84 -13.82
CA ARG A 250 -14.24 -6.19 -15.24
C ARG A 250 -13.64 -7.57 -15.42
N ALA A 251 -12.62 -7.93 -14.64
CA ALA A 251 -11.96 -9.24 -14.72
C ALA A 251 -12.89 -10.40 -14.37
N VAL A 252 -13.70 -10.26 -13.31
CA VAL A 252 -14.63 -11.31 -12.82
C VAL A 252 -16.03 -11.22 -13.44
N SER A 253 -16.27 -10.26 -14.35
CA SER A 253 -17.59 -10.00 -14.95
C SER A 253 -18.29 -11.21 -15.55
N LYS A 254 -17.54 -12.23 -16.00
CA LYS A 254 -18.07 -13.46 -16.60
C LYS A 254 -18.51 -14.54 -15.59
N SER A 255 -18.13 -14.42 -14.32
CA SER A 255 -18.54 -15.32 -13.22
C SER A 255 -19.60 -14.69 -12.29
N LEU A 256 -20.03 -13.47 -12.57
CA LEU A 256 -21.14 -12.81 -11.89
C LEU A 256 -22.49 -13.16 -12.55
N SER A 257 -23.54 -13.27 -11.74
CA SER A 257 -24.91 -13.27 -12.27
C SER A 257 -25.28 -11.88 -12.82
N ALA A 258 -26.32 -11.79 -13.66
CA ALA A 258 -26.80 -10.50 -14.16
C ALA A 258 -27.18 -9.52 -13.03
N SER A 259 -27.88 -9.99 -11.98
CA SER A 259 -28.22 -9.18 -10.81
C SER A 259 -26.96 -8.76 -10.03
N SER A 260 -26.03 -9.70 -9.82
CA SER A 260 -24.73 -9.41 -9.19
C SER A 260 -23.96 -8.33 -9.96
N ALA A 261 -23.93 -8.38 -11.30
CA ALA A 261 -23.25 -7.39 -12.14
C ALA A 261 -23.91 -6.01 -12.09
N GLU A 262 -25.25 -5.93 -12.07
CA GLU A 262 -26.01 -4.68 -11.92
C GLU A 262 -25.75 -4.04 -10.54
N LEU A 263 -25.77 -4.84 -9.47
CA LEU A 263 -25.47 -4.37 -8.11
C LEU A 263 -24.02 -3.89 -7.96
N VAL A 264 -23.06 -4.60 -8.55
CA VAL A 264 -21.65 -4.21 -8.59
C VAL A 264 -21.48 -2.88 -9.33
N ALA A 265 -22.14 -2.68 -10.47
CA ALA A 265 -22.13 -1.41 -11.18
C ALA A 265 -22.71 -0.26 -10.34
N ALA A 266 -23.87 -0.47 -9.73
CA ALA A 266 -24.51 0.54 -8.86
C ALA A 266 -23.69 0.88 -7.61
N GLN A 267 -22.96 -0.08 -7.03
CA GLN A 267 -22.05 0.19 -5.91
C GLN A 267 -20.80 0.98 -6.33
N LEU A 268 -20.25 0.72 -7.52
CA LEU A 268 -19.15 1.52 -8.08
C LEU A 268 -19.60 2.96 -8.39
N GLU A 269 -20.86 3.15 -8.79
CA GLU A 269 -21.46 4.48 -9.01
C GLU A 269 -21.71 5.25 -7.70
N ASP A 270 -22.31 4.61 -6.67
CA ASP A 270 -22.45 5.22 -5.32
C ASP A 270 -21.08 5.57 -4.74
N ALA A 271 -20.07 4.70 -4.91
CA ALA A 271 -18.70 4.99 -4.49
C ALA A 271 -18.11 6.19 -5.25
N SER A 272 -18.20 6.23 -6.58
CA SER A 272 -17.70 7.36 -7.39
C SER A 272 -18.36 8.68 -7.01
N SER A 273 -19.69 8.69 -6.89
CA SER A 273 -20.48 9.85 -6.46
C SER A 273 -20.11 10.30 -5.03
N THR A 274 -19.86 9.35 -4.13
CA THR A 274 -19.38 9.64 -2.77
C THR A 274 -17.99 10.28 -2.77
N ILE A 275 -17.07 9.85 -3.65
CA ILE A 275 -15.74 10.47 -3.76
C ILE A 275 -15.89 11.90 -4.28
N SER A 276 -16.66 12.14 -5.34
CA SER A 276 -16.87 13.50 -5.86
C SER A 276 -17.57 14.43 -4.86
N ALA A 277 -18.48 13.92 -4.03
CA ALA A 277 -19.01 14.69 -2.90
C ALA A 277 -17.91 15.06 -1.88
N GLY A 278 -17.00 14.12 -1.57
CA GLY A 278 -15.84 14.38 -0.72
C GLY A 278 -14.88 15.44 -1.28
N GLU A 279 -14.69 15.45 -2.61
CA GLU A 279 -13.93 16.50 -3.31
C GLU A 279 -14.61 17.86 -3.15
N THR A 280 -15.91 17.96 -3.42
CA THR A 280 -16.69 19.21 -3.25
C THR A 280 -16.73 19.71 -1.81
N PHE A 281 -16.65 18.82 -0.80
CA PHE A 281 -16.47 19.23 0.59
C PHE A 281 -15.06 19.77 0.86
N ALA A 282 -14.01 19.15 0.32
CA ALA A 282 -12.63 19.60 0.47
C ALA A 282 -12.38 20.97 -0.19
N GLU A 283 -12.92 21.19 -1.40
CA GLU A 283 -12.91 22.47 -2.13
C GLU A 283 -13.56 23.63 -1.35
N ARG A 284 -14.43 23.32 -0.38
CA ARG A 284 -15.20 24.27 0.44
C ARG A 284 -14.71 24.33 1.89
N GLU A 285 -13.51 23.80 2.16
CA GLU A 285 -12.90 23.70 3.49
C GLU A 285 -13.75 22.93 4.53
N ALA A 286 -14.76 22.16 4.09
CA ALA A 286 -15.61 21.30 4.91
C ALA A 286 -14.92 19.96 5.20
N ILE A 287 -13.69 20.03 5.74
CA ILE A 287 -12.76 18.91 5.85
C ILE A 287 -13.30 17.71 6.66
N PRO A 288 -14.07 17.89 7.76
CA PRO A 288 -14.70 16.77 8.47
C PRO A 288 -15.68 15.98 7.59
N ASP A 289 -16.46 16.66 6.75
CA ASP A 289 -17.41 16.04 5.82
C ASP A 289 -16.70 15.39 4.63
N ALA A 290 -15.65 16.03 4.10
CA ALA A 290 -14.77 15.45 3.08
C ALA A 290 -14.16 14.12 3.54
N ARG A 291 -13.55 14.11 4.73
CA ARG A 291 -13.02 12.91 5.40
C ARG A 291 -14.14 11.87 5.63
N GLY A 292 -15.34 12.30 6.02
CA GLY A 292 -16.51 11.44 6.18
C GLY A 292 -16.93 10.73 4.89
N ALA A 293 -16.98 11.48 3.78
CA ALA A 293 -17.32 10.98 2.46
C ALA A 293 -16.25 10.00 1.93
N PHE A 294 -14.97 10.39 1.93
CA PHE A 294 -13.87 9.50 1.51
C PHE A 294 -13.82 8.21 2.34
N ARG A 295 -14.07 8.30 3.66
CA ARG A 295 -14.20 7.12 4.54
C ARG A 295 -15.37 6.20 4.15
N LYS A 296 -16.54 6.75 3.78
CA LYS A 296 -17.66 5.97 3.23
C LYS A 296 -17.22 5.26 1.94
N ALA A 297 -16.58 5.99 1.03
CA ALA A 297 -16.13 5.46 -0.25
C ALA A 297 -15.14 4.29 -0.07
N ILE A 298 -14.05 4.48 0.68
CA ILE A 298 -13.06 3.41 0.98
C ILE A 298 -13.77 2.17 1.53
N SER A 299 -14.66 2.34 2.52
CA SER A 299 -15.36 1.22 3.15
C SER A 299 -16.29 0.47 2.18
N ALA A 300 -16.91 1.16 1.21
CA ALA A 300 -17.72 0.54 0.18
C ALA A 300 -16.87 -0.20 -0.86
N THR A 301 -15.80 0.44 -1.36
CA THR A 301 -14.93 -0.13 -2.39
C THR A 301 -14.10 -1.31 -1.89
N GLU A 302 -13.66 -1.29 -0.63
CA GLU A 302 -12.87 -2.39 -0.05
C GLU A 302 -13.74 -3.63 0.22
N LYS A 303 -14.99 -3.44 0.70
CA LYS A 303 -15.99 -4.52 0.79
C LYS A 303 -16.26 -5.13 -0.57
N LEU A 304 -16.52 -4.29 -1.58
CA LEU A 304 -16.74 -4.74 -2.94
C LEU A 304 -15.51 -5.49 -3.51
N GLY A 305 -14.30 -5.04 -3.17
CA GLY A 305 -13.05 -5.73 -3.53
C GLY A 305 -12.97 -7.14 -2.95
N VAL A 306 -13.17 -7.28 -1.64
CA VAL A 306 -13.18 -8.58 -0.94
C VAL A 306 -14.30 -9.49 -1.44
N PHE A 307 -15.49 -8.94 -1.67
CA PHE A 307 -16.62 -9.67 -2.24
C PHE A 307 -16.28 -10.26 -3.62
N LEU A 308 -15.77 -9.44 -4.54
CA LEU A 308 -15.46 -9.84 -5.90
C LEU A 308 -14.31 -10.85 -5.97
N GLN A 309 -13.25 -10.67 -5.16
CA GLN A 309 -12.15 -11.64 -5.03
C GLN A 309 -12.67 -12.99 -4.51
N THR A 310 -13.32 -12.99 -3.35
CA THR A 310 -13.76 -14.23 -2.69
C THR A 310 -14.80 -14.97 -3.52
N SER A 311 -15.73 -14.25 -4.16
CA SER A 311 -16.73 -14.85 -5.06
C SER A 311 -16.08 -15.44 -6.31
N SER A 312 -15.05 -14.79 -6.87
CA SER A 312 -14.29 -15.30 -8.01
C SER A 312 -13.53 -16.58 -7.67
N ASP A 313 -12.85 -16.61 -6.52
CA ASP A 313 -12.06 -17.77 -6.09
C ASP A 313 -12.96 -18.97 -5.77
N ILE A 314 -14.09 -18.74 -5.08
CA ILE A 314 -15.11 -19.77 -4.83
C ILE A 314 -15.70 -20.29 -6.15
N HIS A 315 -16.08 -19.41 -7.07
CA HIS A 315 -16.60 -19.81 -8.37
C HIS A 315 -15.55 -20.61 -9.17
N ALA A 316 -14.28 -20.19 -9.15
CA ALA A 316 -13.20 -20.88 -9.87
C ALA A 316 -12.93 -22.30 -9.36
N ARG A 317 -13.21 -22.60 -8.07
CA ARG A 317 -12.99 -23.92 -7.48
C ARG A 317 -14.25 -24.80 -7.42
N THR A 318 -15.43 -24.20 -7.32
CA THR A 318 -16.70 -24.92 -7.07
C THR A 318 -17.77 -24.76 -8.13
N GLY A 319 -17.63 -23.78 -9.04
CA GLY A 319 -18.71 -23.35 -9.94
C GLY A 319 -19.87 -22.62 -9.24
N LEU A 320 -19.81 -22.40 -7.92
CA LEU A 320 -20.84 -21.70 -7.16
C LEU A 320 -20.73 -20.19 -7.38
N VAL A 321 -21.82 -19.57 -7.85
CA VAL A 321 -21.98 -18.11 -7.81
C VAL A 321 -22.40 -17.72 -6.39
N VAL A 322 -21.56 -16.97 -5.69
CA VAL A 322 -21.87 -16.43 -4.35
C VAL A 322 -22.98 -15.37 -4.44
N GLY A 323 -23.80 -15.27 -3.40
CA GLY A 323 -24.98 -14.41 -3.36
C GLY A 323 -24.67 -12.91 -3.42
N GLU A 324 -25.72 -12.11 -3.62
CA GLU A 324 -25.61 -10.67 -3.91
C GLU A 324 -24.80 -9.87 -2.87
N PRO A 325 -23.97 -8.89 -3.28
CA PRO A 325 -23.33 -7.97 -2.36
C PRO A 325 -24.41 -7.09 -1.71
N ARG A 326 -24.40 -7.00 -0.37
CA ARG A 326 -25.42 -6.24 0.38
C ARG A 326 -25.48 -4.79 -0.10
N LYS A 327 -26.64 -4.35 -0.57
CA LYS A 327 -26.91 -2.94 -0.93
C LYS A 327 -26.51 -2.04 0.24
N SER A 328 -25.68 -1.03 -0.03
CA SER A 328 -25.45 0.06 0.91
C SER A 328 -26.81 0.67 1.27
N LYS A 329 -27.11 0.84 2.56
CA LYS A 329 -28.32 1.56 2.95
C LYS A 329 -28.20 2.98 2.38
N PRO A 330 -29.15 3.45 1.55
CA PRO A 330 -29.09 4.82 1.08
C PRO A 330 -29.16 5.74 2.30
N GLY A 331 -28.22 6.70 2.38
CA GLY A 331 -28.39 7.83 3.27
C GLY A 331 -29.72 8.51 2.91
N LYS A 332 -30.47 8.99 3.92
CA LYS A 332 -31.80 9.58 3.70
C LYS A 332 -31.74 10.65 2.60
N LYS A 333 -32.26 10.32 1.41
CA LYS A 333 -32.63 11.35 0.44
C LYS A 333 -33.77 12.15 1.07
N ASN A 334 -33.67 13.48 1.08
CA ASN A 334 -34.83 14.30 1.39
C ASN A 334 -35.86 14.06 0.28
N GLU A 335 -37.05 13.60 0.66
CA GLU A 335 -38.19 13.46 -0.24
C GLU A 335 -38.58 14.87 -0.71
N GLY A 336 -38.35 15.17 -1.99
CA GLY A 336 -38.16 16.57 -2.39
C GLY A 336 -38.40 16.94 -3.86
N ARG A 337 -38.72 15.99 -4.75
CA ARG A 337 -39.59 16.16 -5.95
C ARG A 337 -39.66 14.89 -6.80
N ASP A 338 -40.82 14.73 -7.43
CA ASP A 338 -41.05 13.86 -8.58
C ASP A 338 -40.51 14.53 -9.85
N ASP A 339 -40.03 13.74 -10.80
CA ASP A 339 -40.21 13.98 -12.24
C ASP A 339 -39.70 12.77 -13.04
N SER A 340 -40.62 12.11 -13.74
CA SER A 340 -40.37 10.83 -14.42
C SER A 340 -39.76 10.99 -15.81
N GLN A 341 -38.42 11.05 -15.93
CA GLN A 341 -37.73 10.92 -17.22
C GLN A 341 -36.23 10.52 -17.14
N ALA A 342 -35.96 9.22 -16.94
CA ALA A 342 -34.59 8.66 -17.01
C ALA A 342 -34.47 7.28 -17.71
N VAL A 343 -35.56 6.72 -18.25
CA VAL A 343 -35.56 5.41 -18.92
C VAL A 343 -35.23 5.56 -20.41
N ARG A 344 -33.97 5.90 -20.75
CA ARG A 344 -33.35 5.76 -22.09
C ARG A 344 -31.86 6.17 -22.13
N ALA A 345 -30.99 5.42 -21.46
CA ALA A 345 -29.53 5.59 -21.58
C ALA A 345 -28.73 4.25 -21.66
N ALA A 346 -29.41 3.12 -21.88
CA ALA A 346 -28.79 1.80 -22.00
C ALA A 346 -28.29 1.51 -23.43
N ALA A 347 -27.41 2.36 -23.96
CA ALA A 347 -26.77 2.18 -25.28
C ALA A 347 -25.41 2.90 -25.34
N THR A 348 -24.51 2.39 -26.19
CA THR A 348 -23.16 2.95 -26.49
C THR A 348 -22.26 3.19 -25.28
N MET A 349 -21.52 2.14 -24.89
CA MET A 349 -20.20 2.32 -24.29
C MET A 349 -19.30 3.11 -25.25
N ASN A 350 -18.66 4.19 -24.80
CA ASN A 350 -17.31 4.53 -25.24
C ASN A 350 -16.62 5.49 -24.24
N VAL A 351 -15.71 4.96 -23.40
CA VAL A 351 -14.83 5.78 -22.57
C VAL A 351 -13.41 5.65 -23.13
N SER A 352 -13.10 6.48 -24.12
CA SER A 352 -11.73 6.65 -24.61
C SER A 352 -10.93 7.40 -23.56
N ALA A 353 -10.02 6.70 -22.89
CA ALA A 353 -9.05 7.31 -21.99
C ALA A 353 -7.96 8.02 -22.83
N THR A 354 -8.23 9.25 -23.26
CA THR A 354 -7.30 10.05 -24.06
C THR A 354 -6.32 10.80 -23.17
N SER A 355 -5.17 10.20 -22.89
CA SER A 355 -4.05 10.87 -22.22
C SER A 355 -3.41 11.92 -23.13
N SER A 356 -3.44 13.20 -22.76
CA SER A 356 -2.88 14.30 -23.54
C SER A 356 -1.84 15.11 -22.75
N THR A 357 -0.59 14.64 -22.77
CA THR A 357 0.59 15.44 -22.37
C THR A 357 1.37 15.84 -23.62
N THR A 358 1.41 17.14 -23.95
CA THR A 358 2.47 17.75 -24.80
C THR A 358 2.53 19.26 -24.54
N THR A 359 3.76 19.77 -24.58
CA THR A 359 4.25 21.13 -24.35
C THR A 359 3.69 22.23 -25.29
N PRO A 360 3.85 23.52 -24.95
CA PRO A 360 3.27 24.65 -25.68
C PRO A 360 3.94 24.94 -27.03
N PRO A 361 3.28 25.71 -27.92
CA PRO A 361 3.85 26.14 -29.19
C PRO A 361 4.94 27.21 -29.03
N VAL A 362 5.86 27.25 -29.98
CA VAL A 362 6.81 28.34 -30.20
C VAL A 362 6.23 29.27 -31.26
N GLU A 363 6.22 30.58 -31.00
CA GLU A 363 5.92 31.59 -32.02
C GLU A 363 7.18 32.38 -32.40
N THR A 364 7.44 32.36 -33.71
CA THR A 364 8.33 33.25 -34.47
C THR A 364 7.56 33.54 -35.77
N ASP A 365 7.54 34.73 -36.35
CA ASP A 365 8.39 35.91 -36.12
C ASP A 365 7.66 37.17 -36.64
N THR A 366 8.03 38.38 -36.19
CA THR A 366 8.28 39.59 -37.06
C THR A 366 8.41 40.91 -36.30
N ASN A 367 9.62 41.46 -36.36
CA ASN A 367 10.00 42.88 -36.52
C ASN A 367 9.47 44.03 -35.61
N VAL A 368 10.42 44.55 -34.82
CA VAL A 368 10.95 45.95 -34.89
C VAL A 368 10.00 47.13 -34.65
N ASP A 369 10.23 47.86 -33.55
CA ASP A 369 10.90 49.17 -33.61
C ASP A 369 11.73 49.46 -32.33
N VAL A 370 12.61 50.47 -32.35
CA VAL A 370 13.63 50.73 -31.33
C VAL A 370 13.63 52.20 -30.87
N ARG A 371 13.50 52.46 -29.55
CA ARG A 371 14.00 53.73 -28.97
C ARG A 371 14.33 53.67 -27.47
N LYS A 372 15.39 54.41 -27.10
CA LYS A 372 15.89 54.61 -25.73
C LYS A 372 15.25 55.83 -25.05
N ARG A 373 15.00 55.70 -23.74
CA ARG A 373 15.34 56.56 -22.57
C ARG A 373 14.86 55.78 -21.32
N GLY A 374 15.51 55.79 -20.15
CA GLY A 374 16.17 56.89 -19.44
C GLY A 374 15.11 57.66 -18.64
N GLY A 375 15.18 57.80 -17.31
CA GLY A 375 16.16 57.35 -16.31
C GLY A 375 15.73 57.86 -14.92
N ASP A 376 16.55 57.62 -13.89
CA ASP A 376 16.50 58.28 -12.57
C ASP A 376 15.23 58.00 -11.70
N GLU A 377 15.17 58.29 -10.40
CA GLU A 377 15.98 57.86 -9.23
C GLU A 377 15.22 58.27 -7.93
N GLN A 378 15.73 57.93 -6.73
CA GLN A 378 15.29 58.43 -5.39
C GLN A 378 13.90 57.92 -4.88
N GLY A 379 13.64 57.68 -3.58
CA GLY A 379 14.44 57.71 -2.34
C GLY A 379 13.83 56.75 -1.27
N ILE A 380 14.53 56.24 -0.23
CA ILE A 380 15.06 56.92 0.99
C ILE A 380 13.88 57.29 1.96
N GLN A 381 13.85 57.05 3.29
CA GLN A 381 14.77 56.63 4.39
C GLN A 381 14.10 55.48 5.24
N GLN A 382 14.72 54.64 6.11
CA GLN A 382 15.34 54.81 7.46
C GLN A 382 14.45 55.51 8.51
N GLU A 383 14.48 55.26 9.83
CA GLU A 383 15.15 54.26 10.72
C GLU A 383 14.10 53.80 11.81
N THR A 384 14.30 53.25 13.02
CA THR A 384 15.39 53.03 14.03
C THR A 384 15.59 51.51 14.31
N GLU A 385 16.43 50.95 15.20
CA GLU A 385 16.92 51.22 16.58
C GLU A 385 15.84 51.07 17.69
N ASP A 386 16.06 50.38 18.83
CA ASP A 386 17.33 50.06 19.52
C ASP A 386 17.30 48.72 20.34
N ARG A 387 18.50 48.16 20.62
CA ARG A 387 18.99 47.28 21.75
C ARG A 387 18.13 46.17 22.43
N ASP A 388 18.72 45.17 23.11
CA ASP A 388 20.08 45.06 23.68
C ASP A 388 20.67 43.61 23.73
N GLU A 389 21.90 43.50 24.28
CA GLU A 389 22.74 42.31 24.55
C GLU A 389 22.09 41.14 25.39
N LYS A 390 22.70 39.96 25.68
CA LYS A 390 24.13 39.55 25.80
C LYS A 390 24.36 38.01 25.85
N THR A 391 25.51 37.55 25.31
CA THR A 391 26.35 36.37 25.66
C THR A 391 25.78 34.96 25.98
N LEU A 392 26.27 33.97 25.23
CA LEU A 392 26.60 32.58 25.66
C LEU A 392 27.99 32.57 26.37
N PRO A 393 28.36 31.59 27.25
CA PRO A 393 28.79 30.25 26.80
C PRO A 393 28.62 29.02 27.75
N VAL A 394 28.55 27.84 27.11
CA VAL A 394 29.17 26.53 27.48
C VAL A 394 29.42 26.15 28.95
N SER A 395 28.82 25.03 29.40
CA SER A 395 29.53 23.92 30.09
C SER A 395 28.67 22.66 30.24
N VAL A 396 29.31 21.49 30.25
CA VAL A 396 28.73 20.17 30.54
C VAL A 396 29.63 19.45 31.55
N PRO A 397 29.07 18.79 32.58
CA PRO A 397 29.73 17.69 33.26
C PRO A 397 28.96 16.37 33.08
N VAL A 398 29.72 15.30 32.80
CA VAL A 398 29.25 13.91 32.92
C VAL A 398 29.36 13.48 34.38
N HIS A 399 28.44 12.65 34.86
CA HIS A 399 28.72 11.81 36.03
C HIS A 399 28.17 10.40 35.86
N LEU A 400 29.04 9.40 36.06
CA LEU A 400 28.65 8.03 36.35
C LEU A 400 28.55 7.84 37.88
N GLY A 401 27.85 6.79 38.31
CA GLY A 401 28.17 6.08 39.55
C GLY A 401 27.12 6.15 40.66
N LEU A 402 26.15 5.24 40.60
CA LEU A 402 26.17 4.01 41.42
C LEU A 402 25.29 2.93 40.78
#